data_AF-A0A2N3B6B5-F1
#
_entry.id   AF-A0A2N3B6B5-F1
#
_cell.length_a   1.000
_cell.length_b   1.000
_cell.length_c   1.000
_cell.angle_alpha   90.00
_cell.angle_beta   90.00
_cell.angle_gamma   90.00
#
_symmetry.space_group_name_H-M   'P 1'
#
loop_
_entity.id
_entity.type
_entity.pdbx_description
1 polymer ?
#
loop_
_entity_poly.entity_id
_entity_poly.type
_entity_poly.pdbx_seq_one_letter_code
_entity_poly.pdbx_strand_id
1 'polypeptide(L)'
;IDYAVMENTARAAMVPARMGWSDIGNWAALADALAGEADAAGNVAKGGVVDLDHCRGVLAITDGPRISAVGLEEVCIIVSGGEVLITTRDGAQRVGKLPGAANQ
;
A
#
# COMPACT_ATOMS: atom_id res chain seq x y z
N ILE A 1 -3.91 -24.38 -1.27
CA ILE A 1 -5.34 -24.78 -1.27
C ILE A 1 -5.91 -24.72 -2.68
N ASP A 2 -5.61 -23.65 -3.43
CA ASP A 2 -6.16 -23.46 -4.77
C ASP A 2 -5.86 -24.62 -5.71
N TYR A 3 -4.58 -24.94 -5.88
CA TYR A 3 -4.14 -26.04 -6.74
C TYR A 3 -4.58 -27.44 -6.25
N ALA A 4 -4.42 -27.72 -4.95
CA ALA A 4 -4.64 -29.05 -4.40
C ALA A 4 -6.13 -29.41 -4.21
N VAL A 5 -7.02 -28.41 -4.11
CA VAL A 5 -8.43 -28.62 -3.73
C VAL A 5 -9.38 -27.82 -4.62
N MET A 6 -9.19 -26.51 -4.76
CA MET A 6 -10.17 -25.65 -5.46
C MET A 6 -10.21 -25.91 -6.97
N GLU A 7 -9.09 -26.19 -7.61
CA GLU A 7 -9.05 -26.48 -9.06
C GLU A 7 -9.63 -27.85 -9.42
N ASN A 8 -9.60 -28.81 -8.49
CA ASN A 8 -10.01 -30.18 -8.74
C ASN A 8 -11.44 -30.50 -8.25
N THR A 9 -12.13 -29.55 -7.60
CA THR A 9 -13.44 -29.80 -7.02
C THR A 9 -14.58 -29.48 -7.98
N ALA A 10 -15.49 -30.43 -8.16
CA ALA A 10 -16.75 -30.20 -8.87
C ALA A 10 -17.85 -29.58 -7.97
N ARG A 11 -17.53 -29.28 -6.69
CA ARG A 11 -18.48 -28.83 -5.67
C ARG A 11 -18.17 -27.42 -5.17
N ALA A 12 -17.85 -26.51 -6.08
CA ALA A 12 -17.64 -25.10 -5.77
C ALA A 12 -18.94 -24.29 -5.96
N ALA A 13 -19.12 -23.24 -5.14
CA ALA A 13 -20.14 -22.22 -5.33
C ALA A 13 -19.49 -20.85 -5.14
N MET A 14 -19.86 -19.86 -5.97
CA MET A 14 -19.33 -18.51 -5.91
C MET A 14 -20.39 -17.52 -5.48
N VAL A 15 -20.02 -16.57 -4.62
CA VAL A 15 -20.87 -15.44 -4.23
C VAL A 15 -20.23 -14.15 -4.73
N PRO A 16 -20.91 -13.35 -5.57
CA PRO A 16 -20.40 -12.06 -5.99
C PRO A 16 -20.26 -11.12 -4.79
N ALA A 17 -19.06 -10.63 -4.53
CA ALA A 17 -18.82 -9.59 -3.52
C ALA A 17 -18.82 -8.22 -4.19
N ARG A 18 -19.69 -7.31 -3.74
CA ARG A 18 -19.62 -5.88 -4.04
C ARG A 18 -19.08 -5.15 -2.82
N MET A 19 -17.80 -5.35 -2.60
CA MET A 19 -16.97 -4.58 -1.69
C MET A 19 -15.74 -4.14 -2.50
N GLY A 20 -15.11 -3.03 -2.15
CA GLY A 20 -13.81 -2.69 -2.73
C GLY A 20 -12.79 -3.73 -2.28
N TRP A 21 -12.70 -4.84 -3.02
CA TRP A 21 -11.74 -5.90 -2.76
C TRP A 21 -10.60 -5.71 -3.75
N SER A 22 -9.39 -5.61 -3.21
CA SER A 22 -8.17 -5.53 -4.00
C SER A 22 -7.15 -6.44 -3.34
N ASP A 23 -6.54 -7.31 -4.14
CA ASP A 23 -5.45 -8.21 -3.78
C ASP A 23 -4.13 -7.45 -3.65
N ILE A 24 -4.16 -6.26 -3.04
CA ILE A 24 -3.01 -5.34 -2.87
C ILE A 24 -1.94 -6.06 -2.05
N GLY A 25 -1.15 -6.89 -2.73
CA GLY A 25 0.00 -7.58 -2.20
C GLY A 25 1.25 -6.70 -2.22
N ASN A 26 1.11 -5.44 -2.65
CA ASN A 26 2.19 -4.47 -2.62
C ASN A 26 1.65 -3.03 -2.53
N TRP A 27 2.38 -2.18 -1.81
CA TRP A 27 2.05 -0.77 -1.62
C TRP A 27 2.02 0.08 -2.90
N ALA A 28 2.63 -0.38 -4.01
CA ALA A 28 2.54 0.33 -5.28
C ALA A 28 1.14 0.18 -5.92
N ALA A 29 0.50 -0.98 -5.81
CA ALA A 29 -0.89 -1.17 -6.25
C ALA A 29 -1.86 -0.28 -5.45
N LEU A 30 -1.58 -0.05 -4.16
CA LEU A 30 -2.36 0.91 -3.37
C LEU A 30 -2.14 2.35 -3.86
N ALA A 31 -0.91 2.73 -4.17
CA ALA A 31 -0.62 4.04 -4.74
C ALA A 31 -1.37 4.27 -6.07
N ASP A 32 -1.43 3.25 -6.93
CA ASP A 32 -2.16 3.31 -8.19
C ASP A 32 -3.68 3.36 -8.00
N ALA A 33 -4.22 2.57 -7.06
CA ALA A 33 -5.64 2.61 -6.70
C ALA A 33 -6.07 3.97 -6.13
N LEU A 34 -5.16 4.64 -5.43
CA LEU A 34 -5.37 5.97 -4.86
C LEU A 34 -4.95 7.11 -5.80
N ALA A 35 -4.63 6.84 -7.06
CA ALA A 35 -4.18 7.87 -8.00
C ALA A 35 -5.20 9.02 -8.19
N GLY A 36 -6.49 8.76 -7.97
CA GLY A 36 -7.53 9.81 -8.00
C GLY A 36 -7.51 10.78 -6.81
N GLU A 37 -6.79 10.43 -5.74
CA GLU A 37 -6.57 11.26 -4.54
C GLU A 37 -5.20 12.00 -4.59
N ALA A 38 -4.44 11.84 -5.68
CA ALA A 38 -3.09 12.38 -5.78
C ALA A 38 -3.06 13.89 -6.09
N ASP A 39 -2.00 14.57 -5.63
CA ASP A 39 -1.69 15.94 -6.01
C ASP A 39 -1.12 16.05 -7.44
N ALA A 40 -0.78 17.27 -7.88
CA ALA A 40 -0.23 17.51 -9.21
C ALA A 40 1.14 16.84 -9.46
N ALA A 41 1.88 16.48 -8.40
CA ALA A 41 3.13 15.75 -8.46
C ALA A 41 2.93 14.23 -8.27
N GLY A 42 1.69 13.75 -8.24
CA GLY A 42 1.36 12.33 -8.07
C GLY A 42 1.56 11.82 -6.64
N ASN A 43 1.69 12.72 -5.65
CA ASN A 43 1.79 12.31 -4.25
C ASN A 43 0.41 12.08 -3.65
N VAL A 44 0.30 11.10 -2.76
CA VAL A 44 -0.90 10.79 -2.00
C VAL A 44 -0.55 10.88 -0.51
N ALA A 45 -1.34 11.63 0.26
CA ALA A 45 -1.17 11.79 1.70
C ALA A 45 -2.47 11.44 2.45
N LYS A 46 -2.41 10.58 3.47
CA LYS A 46 -3.61 10.08 4.17
C LYS A 46 -3.41 9.85 5.67
N GLY A 47 -4.50 10.00 6.43
CA GLY A 47 -4.64 9.56 7.83
C GLY A 47 -4.14 10.51 8.93
N GLY A 48 -3.21 11.42 8.62
CA GLY A 48 -2.72 12.41 9.59
C GLY A 48 -1.96 13.56 8.94
N VAL A 49 -0.99 14.13 9.66
CA VAL A 49 -0.23 15.29 9.17
C VAL A 49 0.96 14.82 8.32
N VAL A 50 0.95 15.23 7.06
CA VAL A 50 2.00 14.90 6.08
C VAL A 50 2.46 16.17 5.40
N ASP A 51 3.75 16.48 5.50
CA ASP A 51 4.40 17.58 4.78
C ASP A 51 5.35 17.00 3.75
N LEU A 52 5.11 17.28 2.46
CA LEU A 52 5.94 16.84 1.36
C LEU A 52 6.53 18.07 0.66
N ASP A 53 7.85 18.19 0.67
CA ASP A 53 8.58 19.27 0.00
C ASP A 53 9.42 18.72 -1.16
N HIS A 54 9.24 19.26 -2.36
CA HIS A 54 9.93 18.77 -3.56
C HIS A 54 9.83 17.25 -3.82
N CYS A 55 8.75 16.59 -3.40
CA CYS A 55 8.51 15.16 -3.62
C CYS A 55 7.65 14.87 -4.85
N ARG A 56 7.82 13.69 -5.46
CA ARG A 56 7.02 13.21 -6.61
C ARG A 56 6.63 11.73 -6.45
N GLY A 57 5.39 11.38 -6.74
CA GLY A 57 4.93 9.99 -6.73
C GLY A 57 4.97 9.31 -5.36
N VAL A 58 5.01 10.07 -4.25
CA VAL A 58 5.11 9.55 -2.89
C VAL A 58 3.75 9.14 -2.35
N LEU A 59 3.62 7.93 -1.82
CA LEU A 59 2.47 7.51 -1.02
C LEU A 59 2.83 7.63 0.46
N ALA A 60 2.17 8.51 1.20
CA ALA A 60 2.37 8.70 2.63
C ALA A 60 1.09 8.43 3.42
N ILE A 61 1.10 7.40 4.27
CA ILE A 61 -0.03 7.03 5.11
C ILE A 61 0.44 7.00 6.56
N THR A 62 -0.30 7.63 7.45
CA THR A 62 -0.02 7.61 8.89
C THR A 62 -1.30 7.43 9.71
N ASP A 63 -1.24 6.67 10.80
CA ASP A 63 -2.29 6.52 11.81
C ASP A 63 -2.14 7.48 13.01
N GLY A 64 -1.14 8.37 13.00
CA GLY A 64 -0.96 9.37 14.05
C GLY A 64 0.31 10.22 13.94
N PRO A 65 1.52 9.62 13.88
CA PRO A 65 2.77 10.38 13.80
C PRO A 65 2.86 11.28 12.56
N ARG A 66 3.47 12.47 12.69
CA ARG A 66 3.72 13.34 11.54
C ARG A 66 4.73 12.70 10.58
N ILE A 67 4.45 12.76 9.28
CA ILE A 67 5.40 12.45 8.22
C ILE A 67 5.90 13.78 7.63
N SER A 68 7.21 13.96 7.55
CA SER A 68 7.83 15.05 6.80
C SER A 68 8.88 14.47 5.86
N ALA A 69 8.75 14.70 4.56
CA ALA A 69 9.64 14.16 3.54
C ALA A 69 10.05 15.24 2.55
N VAL A 70 11.32 15.22 2.14
CA VAL A 70 11.91 16.21 1.25
C VAL A 70 12.64 15.50 0.11
N GLY A 71 12.34 15.87 -1.15
CA GLY A 71 13.09 15.43 -2.33
C GLY A 71 12.96 13.94 -2.67
N LEU A 72 11.93 13.25 -2.15
CA LEU A 72 11.73 11.83 -2.43
C LEU A 72 10.92 11.61 -3.71
N GLU A 73 11.28 10.57 -4.44
CA GLU A 73 10.61 10.19 -5.69
C GLU A 73 10.22 8.71 -5.67
N GLU A 74 8.97 8.40 -6.00
CA GLU A 74 8.45 7.03 -6.14
C GLU A 74 8.65 6.15 -4.87
N VAL A 75 8.36 6.71 -3.70
CA VAL A 75 8.49 6.06 -2.38
C VAL A 75 7.13 5.90 -1.69
N CYS A 76 6.96 4.80 -0.98
CA CYS A 76 5.87 4.59 -0.02
C CYS A 76 6.40 4.76 1.42
N ILE A 77 5.74 5.58 2.22
CA ILE A 77 5.98 5.83 3.65
C ILE A 77 4.71 5.45 4.40
N ILE A 78 4.75 4.37 5.16
CA ILE A 78 3.61 3.85 5.91
C ILE A 78 3.95 3.87 7.40
N VAL A 79 3.15 4.59 8.18
CA VAL A 79 3.21 4.60 9.64
C VAL A 79 1.92 4.00 10.15
N SER A 80 2.02 2.84 10.79
CA SER A 80 0.86 2.10 11.27
C SER A 80 1.27 1.20 12.43
N GLY A 81 0.47 1.19 13.51
CA GLY A 81 0.63 0.24 14.61
C GLY A 81 1.95 0.37 15.38
N GLY A 82 2.54 1.58 15.39
CA GLY A 82 3.85 1.83 16.01
C GLY A 82 5.05 1.39 15.17
N GLU A 83 4.81 0.94 13.93
CA GLU A 83 5.86 0.56 12.98
C GLU A 83 5.92 1.55 11.81
N VAL A 84 7.11 1.66 11.21
CA VAL A 84 7.37 2.52 10.05
C VAL A 84 7.95 1.69 8.93
N LEU A 85 7.27 1.69 7.79
CA LEU A 85 7.77 1.12 6.54
C LEU A 85 8.11 2.25 5.57
N ILE A 86 9.32 2.20 5.02
CA ILE A 86 9.74 3.07 3.93
C ILE A 86 10.32 2.18 2.83
N THR A 87 9.80 2.31 1.61
CA THR A 87 10.26 1.51 0.47
C THR A 87 9.99 2.25 -0.83
N THR A 88 10.78 1.99 -1.86
CA THR A 88 10.42 2.42 -3.21
C THR A 88 9.21 1.62 -3.70
N ARG A 89 8.49 2.13 -4.70
CA ARG A 89 7.41 1.38 -5.36
C ARG A 89 7.89 -0.02 -5.83
N ASP A 90 9.08 -0.09 -6.44
CA ASP A 90 9.71 -1.35 -6.85
C ASP A 90 10.07 -2.27 -5.67
N GLY A 91 10.41 -1.69 -4.53
CA GLY A 91 10.76 -2.41 -3.31
C GLY A 91 9.56 -3.00 -2.57
N ALA A 92 8.34 -2.56 -2.88
CA ALA A 92 7.12 -2.99 -2.21
C ALA A 92 6.92 -4.52 -2.25
N GLN A 93 7.39 -5.20 -3.31
CA GLN A 93 7.35 -6.66 -3.44
C GLN A 93 8.18 -7.41 -2.38
N ARG A 94 9.12 -6.75 -1.71
CA ARG A 94 9.99 -7.35 -0.69
C ARG A 94 9.45 -7.22 0.73
N VAL A 95 8.39 -6.42 0.93
CA VAL A 95 7.87 -6.07 2.27
C VAL A 95 7.37 -7.31 3.03
N GLY A 96 6.70 -8.25 2.36
CA GLY A 96 6.22 -9.48 2.99
C GLY A 96 7.32 -10.40 3.56
N LYS A 97 8.61 -10.11 3.31
CA LYS A 97 9.75 -10.82 3.90
C LYS A 97 10.29 -10.15 5.17
N LEU A 98 9.76 -8.99 5.55
CA LEU A 98 10.18 -8.27 6.74
C LEU A 98 9.44 -8.81 7.98
N PRO A 99 10.11 -8.90 9.14
CA PRO A 99 9.49 -9.45 10.35
C PRO A 99 8.44 -8.52 10.97
N GLY A 100 8.52 -7.20 10.73
CA GLY A 100 7.62 -6.19 11.31
C GLY A 100 6.53 -5.73 10.35
N ALA A 101 6.94 -5.06 9.26
CA ALA A 101 6.03 -4.49 8.26
C ALA A 101 5.19 -5.50 7.43
N ALA A 102 5.29 -6.81 7.68
CA ALA A 102 4.46 -7.81 7.00
C ALA A 102 2.99 -7.81 7.44
N ASN A 103 2.67 -7.17 8.57
CA ASN A 103 1.31 -7.04 9.10
C ASN A 103 0.68 -5.66 8.84
N GLN A 104 1.35 -4.80 8.08
CA GLN A 104 0.83 -3.49 7.68
C GLN A 104 -0.01 -3.57 6.40
#